data_AF-G4TMS7-F1
#
_entry.id   AF-G4TMS7-F1
#
_cell.length_a   1.000
_cell.length_b   1.000
_cell.length_c   1.000
_cell.angle_alpha   90.00
_cell.angle_beta   90.00
_cell.angle_gamma   90.00
#
_symmetry.space_group_name_H-M   'P 1'
#
loop_
_entity.id
_entity.type
_entity.pdbx_description
1 polymer ?
#
loop_
_entity_poly.entity_id
_entity_poly.type
_entity_poly.pdbx_seq_one_letter_code
_entity_poly.pdbx_strand_id
1 'polypeptide(L)'
;MPSTASPIITTPTPVIPSELRTVAQIRNAAALKTNKSVKGAAPLTAMNSLRRLAEEAHLKEQQGDLRGALFQFVQVGVLLQFVQESQDYKQESQRGRHGALYHLMADFNKGPFEAMMKSVANLQAQLLQAERAEA
;
A
#
# COMPACT_ATOMS: atom_id res chain seq x y z
N MET A 1 -34.94 -26.26 20.68
CA MET A 1 -34.16 -25.03 20.43
C MET A 1 -32.98 -25.39 19.54
N PRO A 2 -32.92 -24.97 18.27
CA PRO A 2 -31.72 -25.14 17.46
C PRO A 2 -30.77 -23.95 17.65
N SER A 3 -29.55 -24.25 18.07
CA SER A 3 -28.44 -23.30 18.18
C SER A 3 -27.97 -22.91 16.79
N THR A 4 -28.16 -21.65 16.40
CA THR A 4 -27.65 -21.10 15.15
C THR A 4 -26.19 -20.73 15.32
N ALA A 5 -25.29 -21.66 15.02
CA ALA A 5 -23.88 -21.37 14.85
C ALA A 5 -23.68 -20.61 13.53
N SER A 6 -23.36 -19.32 13.61
CA SER A 6 -23.00 -18.49 12.46
C SER A 6 -21.68 -18.97 11.83
N PRO A 7 -21.54 -18.99 10.50
CA PRO A 7 -20.26 -19.26 9.86
C PRO A 7 -19.33 -18.07 10.03
N ILE A 8 -18.15 -18.31 10.60
CA ILE A 8 -17.04 -17.36 10.63
C ILE A 8 -16.53 -17.25 9.20
N ILE A 9 -16.89 -16.17 8.51
CA ILE A 9 -16.27 -15.80 7.24
C ILE A 9 -14.87 -15.25 7.57
N THR A 10 -13.90 -16.14 7.69
CA THR A 10 -12.48 -15.76 7.67
C THR A 10 -12.19 -15.24 6.28
N THR A 11 -12.17 -13.93 6.13
CA THR A 11 -11.62 -13.28 4.95
C THR A 11 -10.18 -13.76 4.76
N PRO A 12 -9.77 -14.19 3.56
CA PRO A 12 -8.39 -14.53 3.31
C PRO A 12 -7.59 -13.22 3.35
N THR A 13 -6.97 -12.96 4.50
CA THR A 13 -5.84 -12.04 4.60
C THR A 13 -4.89 -12.40 3.46
N PRO A 14 -4.44 -11.46 2.62
CA PRO A 14 -3.44 -11.76 1.60
C PRO A 14 -2.19 -12.24 2.33
N VAL A 15 -2.03 -13.56 2.40
CA VAL A 15 -0.88 -14.24 2.97
C VAL A 15 0.29 -13.82 2.09
N ILE A 16 1.12 -12.94 2.63
CA ILE A 16 2.45 -12.75 2.06
C ILE A 16 3.10 -14.14 2.14
N PRO A 17 3.62 -14.69 1.03
CA PRO A 17 4.28 -15.98 1.07
C PRO A 17 5.32 -15.95 2.19
N SER A 18 5.25 -16.91 3.12
CA SER A 18 6.19 -17.06 4.24
C SER A 18 7.66 -17.14 3.80
N GLU A 19 7.87 -17.36 2.50
CA GLU A 19 9.12 -17.38 1.74
C GLU A 19 9.77 -16.01 1.54
N LEU A 20 9.04 -14.89 1.68
CA LEU A 20 9.63 -13.54 1.54
C LEU A 20 10.35 -13.15 2.83
N ARG A 21 11.60 -13.61 2.95
CA ARG A 21 12.44 -13.38 4.13
C ARG A 21 13.12 -12.02 4.13
N THR A 22 13.39 -11.45 2.95
CA THR A 22 14.16 -10.21 2.84
C THR A 22 13.32 -9.01 2.38
N VAL A 23 13.72 -7.80 2.79
CA VAL A 23 13.17 -6.52 2.37
C VAL A 23 13.13 -6.44 0.85
N ALA A 24 14.19 -6.90 0.17
CA ALA A 24 14.26 -6.92 -1.28
C ALA A 24 13.17 -7.82 -1.92
N GLN A 25 12.95 -9.01 -1.38
CA GLN A 25 11.93 -9.94 -1.84
C GLN A 25 10.52 -9.38 -1.61
N ILE A 26 10.26 -8.81 -0.43
CA ILE A 26 8.97 -8.18 -0.09
C ILE A 26 8.66 -7.05 -1.07
N ARG A 27 9.63 -6.15 -1.31
CA ARG A 27 9.48 -5.02 -2.22
C ARG A 27 9.19 -5.48 -3.65
N ASN A 28 9.95 -6.47 -4.15
CA ASN A 28 9.78 -6.97 -5.51
C ASN A 28 8.40 -7.64 -5.68
N ALA A 29 8.00 -8.50 -4.75
CA ALA A 29 6.69 -9.17 -4.81
C ALA A 29 5.52 -8.16 -4.76
N ALA A 30 5.61 -7.15 -3.90
CA ALA A 30 4.61 -6.08 -3.81
C ALA A 30 4.51 -5.30 -5.13
N ALA A 31 5.66 -4.89 -5.68
CA ALA A 31 5.71 -4.16 -6.94
C ALA A 31 5.16 -4.98 -8.11
N LEU A 32 5.54 -6.26 -8.23
CA LEU A 32 5.03 -7.16 -9.27
C LEU A 32 3.52 -7.36 -9.17
N LYS A 33 3.00 -7.56 -7.96
CA LYS A 33 1.56 -7.74 -7.73
C LYS A 33 0.79 -6.49 -8.15
N THR A 34 1.23 -5.32 -7.68
CA THR A 34 0.55 -4.05 -7.98
C THR A 34 0.67 -3.69 -9.46
N ASN A 35 1.84 -3.85 -10.07
CA ASN A 35 2.03 -3.59 -11.50
C ASN A 35 1.12 -4.46 -12.39
N LYS A 36 0.81 -5.69 -11.99
CA LYS A 36 -0.17 -6.52 -12.68
C LYS A 36 -1.59 -5.97 -12.51
N SER A 37 -1.94 -5.50 -11.32
CA SER A 37 -3.27 -4.99 -10.99
C SER A 37 -3.60 -3.62 -11.60
N VAL A 38 -2.60 -2.78 -11.87
CA VAL A 38 -2.83 -1.45 -12.48
C VAL A 38 -2.97 -1.47 -14.00
N LYS A 39 -2.67 -2.59 -14.67
CA LYS A 39 -2.83 -2.71 -16.12
C LYS A 39 -4.31 -2.56 -16.50
N GLY A 40 -4.65 -1.45 -17.13
CA GLY A 40 -6.01 -1.12 -17.54
C GLY A 40 -6.89 -0.50 -16.44
N ALA A 41 -6.34 -0.23 -15.25
CA ALA A 41 -7.07 0.44 -14.19
C ALA A 41 -7.15 1.96 -14.43
N ALA A 42 -8.28 2.58 -14.05
CA ALA A 42 -8.39 4.03 -14.04
C ALA A 42 -7.54 4.64 -12.89
N PRO A 43 -6.83 5.76 -13.10
CA PRO A 43 -6.04 6.42 -12.06
C PRO A 43 -6.87 6.79 -10.82
N LEU A 44 -8.14 7.15 -11.00
CA LEU A 44 -9.05 7.44 -9.88
C LEU A 44 -9.29 6.20 -9.00
N THR A 45 -9.47 5.03 -9.61
CA THR A 45 -9.60 3.76 -8.87
C THR A 45 -8.31 3.38 -8.15
N ALA A 46 -7.16 3.66 -8.77
CA ALA A 46 -5.86 3.50 -8.14
C ALA A 46 -5.70 4.39 -6.90
N MET A 47 -6.18 5.65 -6.94
CA MET A 47 -6.16 6.53 -5.76
C MET A 47 -7.00 6.03 -4.59
N ASN A 48 -8.19 5.49 -4.86
CA ASN A 48 -9.02 4.91 -3.79
C ASN A 48 -8.34 3.68 -3.16
N SER A 49 -7.72 2.85 -4.00
CA SER A 49 -6.97 1.66 -3.55
C SER A 49 -5.74 2.06 -2.74
N LEU A 50 -5.07 3.14 -3.13
CA LEU A 50 -3.88 3.70 -2.49
C LEU A 50 -4.18 4.12 -1.04
N ARG A 51 -5.26 4.88 -0.80
CA ARG A 51 -5.64 5.31 0.57
C ARG A 51 -5.92 4.11 1.46
N ARG A 52 -6.72 3.17 0.97
CA ARG A 52 -7.06 1.94 1.70
C ARG A 52 -5.81 1.13 2.04
N LEU A 53 -4.89 0.95 1.10
CA LEU A 53 -3.65 0.22 1.34
C LEU A 53 -2.74 0.90 2.36
N ALA A 54 -2.71 2.24 2.40
CA ALA A 54 -1.95 2.98 3.41
C ALA A 54 -2.55 2.78 4.81
N GLU A 55 -3.87 2.84 4.94
CA GLU A 55 -4.57 2.56 6.21
C GLU A 55 -4.36 1.11 6.67
N GLU A 56 -4.52 0.15 5.77
CA GLU A 56 -4.26 -1.27 6.07
C GLU A 56 -2.79 -1.51 6.47
N ALA A 57 -1.84 -0.83 5.83
CA ALA A 57 -0.42 -0.96 6.16
C ALA A 57 -0.12 -0.45 7.58
N HIS A 58 -0.70 0.67 7.96
CA HIS A 58 -0.58 1.19 9.33
C HIS A 58 -1.22 0.24 10.37
N LEU A 59 -2.36 -0.37 10.04
CA LEU A 59 -2.96 -1.38 10.92
C LEU A 59 -2.05 -2.60 11.10
N LYS A 60 -1.41 -3.07 10.02
CA LYS A 60 -0.45 -4.18 10.11
C LYS A 60 0.80 -3.81 10.91
N GLU A 61 1.29 -2.58 10.75
CA GLU A 61 2.40 -2.06 11.55
C GLU A 61 2.04 -2.08 13.04
N GLN A 62 0.84 -1.61 13.41
CA GLN A 62 0.34 -1.63 14.79
C GLN A 62 0.15 -3.05 15.35
N GLN A 63 -0.17 -4.01 14.48
CA GLN A 63 -0.29 -5.44 14.83
C GLN A 63 1.06 -6.15 14.94
N GLY A 64 2.18 -5.48 14.64
CA GLY A 64 3.52 -6.07 14.62
C GLY A 64 3.83 -6.87 13.35
N ASP A 65 2.94 -6.88 12.36
CA ASP A 65 3.20 -7.49 11.05
C ASP A 65 4.00 -6.51 10.15
N LEU A 66 5.29 -6.36 10.47
CA LEU A 66 6.17 -5.41 9.79
C LEU A 66 6.37 -5.76 8.31
N ARG A 67 6.41 -7.07 7.99
CA ARG A 67 6.52 -7.56 6.59
C ARG A 67 5.24 -7.25 5.82
N GLY A 68 4.10 -7.49 6.44
CA GLY A 68 2.75 -7.07 6.05
C GLY A 68 2.64 -5.61 5.67
N ALA A 69 3.05 -4.78 6.62
CA ALA A 69 3.04 -3.33 6.51
C ALA A 69 3.94 -2.86 5.36
N LEU A 70 5.19 -3.34 5.31
CA LEU A 70 6.13 -2.99 4.25
C LEU A 70 5.60 -3.38 2.87
N PHE A 71 5.03 -4.59 2.73
CA PHE A 71 4.45 -5.04 1.47
C PHE A 71 3.40 -4.04 0.99
N GLN A 72 2.44 -3.70 1.83
CA GLN A 72 1.36 -2.78 1.46
C GLN A 72 1.85 -1.36 1.21
N PHE A 73 2.79 -0.84 1.99
CA PHE A 73 3.38 0.48 1.70
C PHE A 73 4.13 0.51 0.37
N VAL A 74 4.78 -0.58 -0.03
CA VAL A 74 5.38 -0.66 -1.37
C VAL A 74 4.30 -0.62 -2.45
N GLN A 75 3.17 -1.30 -2.23
CA GLN A 75 2.02 -1.22 -3.15
C GLN A 75 1.49 0.21 -3.27
N VAL A 76 1.38 0.95 -2.16
CA VAL A 76 1.00 2.37 -2.14
C VAL A 76 1.96 3.20 -2.99
N GLY A 77 3.27 2.99 -2.84
CA GLY A 77 4.28 3.69 -3.64
C GLY A 77 4.15 3.44 -5.15
N VAL A 78 3.89 2.19 -5.55
CA VAL A 78 3.68 1.84 -6.98
C VAL A 78 2.40 2.49 -7.52
N LEU A 79 1.30 2.47 -6.75
CA LEU A 79 0.06 3.16 -7.15
C LEU A 79 0.25 4.67 -7.25
N LEU A 80 1.00 5.26 -6.32
CA LEU A 80 1.28 6.69 -6.31
C LEU A 80 2.00 7.10 -7.59
N GLN A 81 3.06 6.36 -7.95
CA GLN A 81 3.80 6.58 -9.19
C GLN A 81 2.90 6.43 -10.42
N PHE A 82 2.09 5.37 -10.49
CA PHE A 82 1.15 5.16 -11.59
C PHE A 82 0.18 6.35 -11.77
N VAL A 83 -0.39 6.86 -10.67
CA VAL A 83 -1.30 8.01 -10.74
C VAL A 83 -0.55 9.27 -11.17
N GLN A 84 0.63 9.54 -10.60
CA GLN A 84 1.45 10.70 -10.96
C GLN A 84 1.89 10.70 -12.43
N GLU A 85 2.12 9.52 -13.01
CA GLU A 85 2.52 9.36 -14.41
C GLU A 85 1.34 9.42 -15.39
N SER A 86 0.10 9.24 -14.91
CA SER A 86 -1.11 9.23 -15.73
C SER A 86 -1.36 10.56 -16.44
N GLN A 87 -1.93 10.50 -17.64
CA GLN A 87 -2.31 11.70 -18.40
C GLN A 87 -3.39 12.50 -17.67
N ASP A 88 -4.35 11.81 -17.04
CA ASP A 88 -5.43 12.43 -16.27
C ASP A 88 -4.87 13.34 -15.17
N TYR A 89 -3.95 12.83 -14.35
CA TYR A 89 -3.33 13.62 -13.28
C TYR A 89 -2.46 14.75 -13.81
N LYS A 90 -1.70 14.51 -14.90
CA LYS A 90 -0.89 15.55 -15.55
C LYS A 90 -1.73 16.69 -16.13
N GLN A 91 -2.94 16.41 -16.60
CA GLN A 91 -3.87 17.44 -17.06
C GLN A 91 -4.47 18.19 -15.88
N GLU A 92 -4.92 17.47 -14.84
CA GLU A 92 -5.55 18.10 -13.68
C GLU A 92 -4.55 18.87 -12.78
N SER A 93 -3.25 18.55 -12.85
CA SER A 93 -2.20 19.28 -12.13
C SER A 93 -1.80 20.61 -12.78
N GLN A 94 -2.31 20.92 -13.96
CA GLN A 94 -2.13 22.23 -14.59
C GLN A 94 -2.94 23.29 -13.84
N ARG A 95 -2.37 24.50 -13.72
CA ARG A 95 -3.02 25.62 -13.03
C ARG A 95 -4.44 25.86 -13.56
N GLY A 96 -5.40 25.86 -12.65
CA GLY A 96 -6.81 26.14 -12.97
C GLY A 96 -7.60 24.95 -13.52
N ARG A 97 -7.02 23.74 -13.57
CA ARG A 97 -7.68 22.51 -14.06
C ARG A 97 -7.83 21.43 -12.99
N HIS A 98 -7.80 21.82 -11.72
CA HIS A 98 -7.86 20.90 -10.59
C HIS A 98 -9.18 20.13 -10.59
N GLY A 99 -9.11 18.84 -10.91
CA GLY A 99 -10.23 17.91 -10.86
C GLY A 99 -10.16 16.99 -9.63
N ALA A 100 -10.97 15.94 -9.65
CA ALA A 100 -11.11 15.02 -8.53
C ALA A 100 -9.79 14.31 -8.20
N LEU A 101 -9.01 13.92 -9.22
CA LEU A 101 -7.76 13.21 -9.03
C LEU A 101 -6.69 14.11 -8.40
N TYR A 102 -6.64 15.37 -8.82
CA TYR A 102 -5.79 16.39 -8.21
C TYR A 102 -6.11 16.59 -6.73
N HIS A 103 -7.39 16.77 -6.39
CA HIS A 103 -7.80 16.99 -5.00
C HIS A 103 -7.49 15.78 -4.11
N LEU A 104 -7.78 14.57 -4.58
CA LEU A 104 -7.43 13.35 -3.84
C LEU A 104 -5.93 13.22 -3.60
N MET A 105 -5.11 13.55 -4.59
CA MET A 105 -3.65 13.53 -4.46
C MET A 105 -3.16 14.60 -3.50
N ALA A 106 -3.68 15.83 -3.61
CA ALA A 106 -3.33 16.92 -2.71
C ALA A 106 -3.69 16.60 -1.25
N ASP A 107 -4.85 15.98 -1.01
CA ASP A 107 -5.26 15.55 0.32
C ASP A 107 -4.41 14.40 0.86
N PHE A 108 -4.01 13.46 0.01
CA PHE A 108 -3.07 12.41 0.41
C PHE A 108 -1.69 12.98 0.79
N ASN A 109 -1.21 14.00 0.06
CA ASN A 109 0.09 14.62 0.30
C ASN A 109 0.16 15.47 1.58
N LYS A 110 -0.97 16.02 2.07
CA LYS A 110 -0.99 16.94 3.23
C LYS A 110 -0.71 16.27 4.58
N GLY A 111 -0.75 14.94 4.67
CA GLY A 111 -0.55 14.25 5.94
C GLY A 111 -0.28 12.75 5.80
N PRO A 112 -1.18 11.99 5.15
CA PRO A 112 -1.00 10.54 4.97
C PRO A 112 0.35 10.17 4.34
N PHE A 113 0.82 10.96 3.38
CA PHE A 113 2.11 10.73 2.73
C PHE A 113 3.30 10.88 3.70
N GLU A 114 3.34 11.93 4.53
CA GLU A 114 4.44 12.14 5.47
C GLU A 114 4.49 11.04 6.54
N ALA A 115 3.32 10.67 7.09
CA ALA A 115 3.19 9.58 8.05
C ALA A 115 3.66 8.25 7.46
N MET A 116 3.21 7.94 6.24
CA MET A 116 3.67 6.76 5.50
C MET A 116 5.19 6.75 5.33
N MET A 117 5.80 7.85 4.89
CA MET A 117 7.24 7.91 4.64
C MET A 117 8.06 7.64 5.90
N LYS A 118 7.62 8.14 7.06
CA LYS A 118 8.24 7.85 8.36
C LYS A 118 8.10 6.37 8.74
N SER A 119 6.91 5.80 8.61
CA SER A 119 6.67 4.37 8.86
C SER A 119 7.51 3.48 7.97
N VAL A 120 7.59 3.76 6.66
CA VAL A 120 8.38 2.94 5.71
C VAL A 120 9.86 2.93 6.07
N ALA A 121 10.43 4.09 6.42
CA ALA A 121 11.83 4.18 6.82
C ALA A 121 12.11 3.38 8.09
N ASN A 122 11.25 3.50 9.10
CA ASN A 122 11.34 2.76 10.35
C ASN A 122 11.19 1.24 10.14
N LEU A 123 10.19 0.81 9.37
CA LEU A 123 9.94 -0.59 9.03
C LEU A 123 11.12 -1.22 8.30
N GLN A 124 11.69 -0.52 7.32
CA GLN A 124 12.87 -1.01 6.60
C GLN A 124 14.07 -1.18 7.51
N ALA A 125 14.32 -0.23 8.41
CA ALA A 125 15.41 -0.33 9.38
C ALA A 125 15.23 -1.55 10.30
N GLN A 126 14.02 -1.77 10.83
CA GLN A 126 13.72 -2.91 11.70
C GLN A 126 13.85 -4.25 10.97
N LEU A 127 13.32 -4.35 9.75
CA LEU A 127 13.40 -5.58 8.96
C LEU A 127 14.85 -5.90 8.55
N LEU A 128 15.64 -4.90 8.16
CA LEU A 128 17.06 -5.09 7.87
C LEU A 128 17.87 -5.50 9.11
N GLN A 129 17.52 -4.99 10.30
CA GLN A 129 18.14 -5.45 11.55
C GLN A 129 17.78 -6.89 11.86
N ALA A 130 16.50 -7.27 11.69
CA ALA A 130 16.04 -8.65 11.88
C ALA A 130 16.74 -9.61 10.90
N GLU A 131 16.83 -9.25 9.62
CA GLU A 131 17.56 -10.05 8.61
C GLU A 131 19.03 -10.27 8.97
N ARG A 132 19.70 -9.28 9.55
CA ARG A 132 21.09 -9.40 9.99
C ARG A 132 21.24 -10.24 11.25
N ALA A 133 20.25 -10.26 12.13
CA ALA A 133 20.26 -11.07 13.34
C ALA A 133 19.91 -12.54 13.07
N GLU A 134 19.20 -12.81 11.97
CA GLU A 134 18.85 -14.15 11.48
C GLU A 134 19.91 -14.77 10.53
N ALA A 135 20.92 -13.99 10.13
CA ALA A 135 22.02 -14.40 9.24
C ALA A 135 23.24 -14.91 10.02
#